data_AF-A0AAE3A662-F1
#
_entry.id   AF-A0AAE3A662-F1
#
_cell.length_a   1.000
_cell.length_b   1.000
_cell.length_c   1.000
_cell.angle_alpha   90.00
_cell.angle_beta   90.00
_cell.angle_gamma   90.00
#
_symmetry.space_group_name_H-M   'P 1'
#
loop_
_entity.id
_entity.type
_entity.pdbx_description
1 polymer ?
#
loop_
_entity_poly.entity_id
_entity_poly.type
_entity_poly.pdbx_seq_one_letter_code
_entity_poly.pdbx_strand_id
1 'polypeptide(L)' 'MTETKQTSTTKTDRRPDCVTEIRMGNSVLTVSGFFKQGATDTAADKMMKVLEAEAATQKTAI' A
#
# COMPACT_ATOMS: atom_id res chain seq x y z
N MET A 1 14.29 2.42 22.27
CA MET A 1 14.89 2.53 20.93
C MET A 1 13.92 1.87 19.98
N THR A 2 13.38 2.62 19.03
CA THR A 2 12.21 2.25 18.22
C THR A 2 12.52 1.05 17.32
N GLU A 3 11.76 -0.03 17.48
CA GLU A 3 11.92 -1.27 16.72
C GLU A 3 11.30 -1.14 15.32
N THR A 4 12.15 -1.41 14.33
CA THR A 4 11.89 -2.11 13.08
C THR A 4 10.65 -1.74 12.27
N LYS A 5 10.87 -0.96 11.22
CA LYS A 5 10.18 -1.19 9.94
C LYS A 5 11.20 -1.13 8.81
N GLN A 6 12.01 -2.18 8.73
CA GLN A 6 12.57 -2.60 7.44
C GLN A 6 11.37 -2.86 6.53
N THR A 7 10.95 -1.83 5.80
CA THR A 7 10.08 -1.98 4.65
C THR A 7 10.97 -2.59 3.59
N SER A 8 11.27 -3.88 3.74
CA SER A 8 11.96 -4.68 2.75
C SER A 8 11.10 -4.61 1.50
N THR A 9 11.48 -3.71 0.60
CA THR A 9 11.10 -3.68 -0.81
C THR A 9 11.65 -4.96 -1.41
N THR A 10 10.96 -6.06 -1.12
CA THR A 10 11.23 -7.37 -1.68
C THR A 10 10.83 -7.24 -3.14
N LYS A 11 11.80 -6.89 -3.98
CA LYS A 11 11.74 -7.07 -5.44
C LYS A 11 11.52 -8.56 -5.67
N THR A 12 10.26 -8.96 -5.69
CA THR A 12 9.85 -10.31 -6.02
C THR A 12 9.47 -10.28 -7.49
N ASP A 13 10.17 -11.09 -8.28
CA ASP A 13 9.82 -11.46 -9.66
C ASP A 13 8.55 -12.33 -9.67
N ARG A 14 7.54 -11.95 -8.88
CA ARG A 14 6.27 -12.64 -8.75
C ARG A 14 5.19 -11.64 -9.09
N ARG A 15 4.24 -12.05 -9.94
CA ARG A 15 3.04 -11.27 -10.20
C ARG A 15 2.25 -11.11 -8.89
N PRO A 16 1.76 -9.90 -8.54
CA PRO A 16 0.94 -9.71 -7.35
C PRO A 16 -0.29 -10.62 -7.37
N ASP A 17 -0.71 -11.07 -6.18
CA ASP A 17 -1.89 -11.93 -5.97
C ASP A 17 -3.19 -11.12 -6.15
N CYS A 18 -3.19 -9.87 -5.67
CA CYS A 18 -4.29 -8.95 -5.86
C CYS A 18 -3.76 -7.60 -6.34
N VAL A 19 -4.51 -6.98 -7.25
CA VAL A 19 -4.28 -5.61 -7.70
C VAL A 19 -5.59 -4.88 -7.55
N THR A 20 -5.54 -3.69 -6.97
CA THR A 20 -6.70 -2.82 -6.83
C THR A 20 -6.34 -1.43 -7.33
N GLU A 21 -7.21 -0.86 -8.13
CA GLU A 21 -7.05 0.46 -8.70
C GLU A 21 -8.15 1.37 -8.19
N ILE A 22 -7.77 2.57 -7.78
CA ILE A 22 -8.68 3.59 -7.27
C ILE A 22 -8.52 4.82 -8.16
N ARG A 23 -9.63 5.27 -8.74
CA ARG A 23 -9.66 6.47 -9.58
C ARG A 23 -10.08 7.66 -8.74
N MET A 24 -9.21 8.66 -8.64
CA MET A 24 -9.45 9.93 -7.97
C MET A 24 -9.33 11.06 -9.00
N GLY A 25 -10.46 11.40 -9.64
CA GLY A 25 -10.49 12.36 -10.74
C GLY A 25 -9.61 11.92 -11.92
N ASN A 26 -8.59 12.72 -12.22
CA ASN A 26 -7.62 12.44 -13.28
C ASN A 26 -6.49 11.48 -12.86
N SER A 27 -6.38 11.17 -11.57
CA SER A 27 -5.32 10.32 -11.01
C SER A 27 -5.79 8.89 -10.77
N VAL A 28 -4.87 7.93 -10.91
CA VAL A 28 -5.09 6.52 -10.60
C VAL A 28 -4.08 6.07 -9.56
N LEU A 29 -4.58 5.50 -8.47
CA LEU A 29 -3.78 4.88 -7.43
C LEU A 29 -3.88 3.36 -7.56
N THR A 30 -2.74 2.70 -7.76
CA THR A 30 -2.66 1.24 -7.89
C THR A 30 -2.04 0.63 -6.63
N VAL A 31 -2.76 -0.28 -5.98
CA VAL A 31 -2.34 -1.03 -4.81
C VAL A 31 -2.12 -2.48 -5.21
N SER A 32 -0.86 -2.94 -5.18
CA SER A 32 -0.49 -4.33 -5.45
C SER A 32 -0.24 -5.10 -4.15
N GLY A 33 -0.97 -6.19 -3.93
CA GLY A 33 -0.84 -7.05 -2.76
C GLY A 33 -0.29 -8.44 -3.09
N PHE A 34 0.44 -9.01 -2.14
CA PHE A 34 0.94 -10.38 -2.17
C PHE A 34 0.35 -11.15 -1.00
N PHE A 35 -0.26 -12.31 -1.26
CA PHE A 35 -0.72 -13.17 -0.18
C PHE A 35 0.49 -13.85 0.48
N LYS A 36 0.51 -13.79 1.81
CA LYS A 36 1.53 -14.42 2.65
C LYS A 36 0.81 -15.25 3.70
N GLN A 37 1.21 -16.51 3.84
CA GLN A 37 0.67 -17.39 4.88
C GLN A 37 1.04 -16.82 6.26
N GLY A 38 0.04 -16.65 7.13
CA GLY A 38 0.21 -16.06 8.47
C GLY A 38 0.26 -14.53 8.52
N ALA A 39 -0.06 -13.83 7.43
CA ALA A 39 -0.20 -12.38 7.48
C ALA A 39 -1.47 -11.97 8.24
N THR A 40 -1.32 -11.07 9.21
CA THR A 40 -2.44 -10.50 9.98
C THR A 40 -3.10 -9.34 9.23
N ASP A 41 -2.32 -8.56 8.47
CA ASP A 41 -2.85 -7.46 7.66
C ASP A 41 -3.51 -7.97 6.38
N THR A 42 -4.80 -7.67 6.22
CA THR A 42 -5.55 -7.95 5.00
C THR A 42 -5.22 -6.94 3.90
N ALA A 43 -5.60 -7.24 2.65
CA ALA A 43 -5.49 -6.27 1.55
C ALA A 43 -6.26 -4.98 1.86
N ALA A 44 -7.42 -5.08 2.52
CA ALA A 44 -8.23 -3.93 2.93
C ALA A 44 -7.55 -3.07 4.01
N ASP A 45 -6.88 -3.69 4.99
CA ASP A 45 -6.11 -2.94 6.01
C ASP A 45 -5.00 -2.10 5.37
N LYS A 46 -4.32 -2.69 4.38
CA LYS A 46 -3.29 -1.98 3.61
C LYS A 46 -3.86 -0.86 2.76
N MET A 47 -5.06 -1.03 2.19
CA MET A 47 -5.72 0.05 1.45
C MET A 47 -6.00 1.26 2.32
N MET A 48 -6.50 1.05 3.54
CA MET A 48 -6.80 2.15 4.46
C MET A 48 -5.56 3.00 4.75
N LYS A 49 -4.44 2.36 5.08
CA LYS A 49 -3.16 3.04 5.30
C LYS A 49 -2.66 3.81 4.08
N VAL A 50 -2.86 3.25 2.88
CA VAL A 50 -2.46 3.91 1.63
C VAL A 50 -3.32 5.16 1.39
N LEU A 51 -4.64 5.07 1.61
CA LEU A 51 -5.54 6.22 1.48
C LEU A 51 -5.19 7.34 2.48
N GLU A 52 -4.86 6.99 3.71
CA GLU A 52 -4.40 7.97 4.71
C GLU A 52 -3.10 8.67 4.30
N ALA A 53 -2.13 7.93 3.77
CA ALA A 53 -0.86 8.49 3.31
C ALA A 53 -1.03 9.43 2.10
N GLU A 54 -1.90 9.07 1.16
CA GLU A 54 -2.25 9.93 0.02
C GLU A 54 -2.94 11.22 0.48
N ALA A 55 -3.85 11.14 1.46
CA ALA A 55 -4.51 12.31 2.02
C ALA A 55 -3.53 13.21 2.81
N ALA A 56 -2.57 12.63 3.52
CA ALA A 56 -1.53 13.37 4.22
C ALA A 56 -0.58 14.12 3.26
N THR A 57 -0.19 13.47 2.16
CA THR A 57 0.70 14.07 1.15
C THR A 57 0.02 15.21 0.39
N GLN A 58 -1.28 15.11 0.10
CA GLN A 58 -2.05 16.18 -0.55
C GLN A 58 -2.16 17.45 0.31
N LYS A 59 -2.10 17.35 1.64
CA LYS A 59 -2.16 18.52 2.54
C LYS A 59 -0.87 19.34 2.58
N THR A 60 0.26 18.77 2.17
CA THR A 60 1.57 19.47 2.19
C THR A 60 1.87 20.20 0.88
N ALA A 61 1.05 20.02 -0.16
CA ALA A 61 1.12 20.80 -1.38
C ALA A 61 0.35 22.13 -1.23
N ILE A 62 0.88 23.04 -0.42
CA ILE A 62 0.52 24.46 -0.37
C ILE A 62 1.77 25.32 -0.36
#